data_AF-A0A7X1GQ04-F1
#
_entry.id   AF-A0A7X1GQ04-F1
#
_cell.length_a   1.000
_cell.length_b   1.000
_cell.length_c   1.000
_cell.angle_alpha   90.00
_cell.angle_beta   90.00
_cell.angle_gamma   90.00
#
_symmetry.space_group_name_H-M   'P 1'
#
loop_
_entity.id
_entity.type
_entity.pdbx_description
1 polymer ?
#
loop_
_entity_poly.entity_id
_entity_poly.type
_entity_poly.pdbx_seq_one_letter_code
_entity_poly.pdbx_strand_id
1 'polypeptide(L)'
;MKIKVICIMLSLLFLPACNQKTDMKDRESFVVELSRPFTFVESCNTQDPLLQEILRKDMKGKKNPLELIHHYAEILNKGKSHGKTGKKLDTLFLCGRPPVDMDGYYHGITISLKTGLDIYTVVEDARRKLGIGEELDILQTLYGRVFSKTSPWAGKNFKKIDRKRLDELTGSFKNSKETTYLGINSFRKENKNIVNKLSNYLLSAVIDMDSLPKPERKQRSWIHAKGGLFIAQKAFSVDPEHPEKEVIALNYRWESLSNRLPNRLLVDEIVEISKGLYLGKLYYATAPKYLFEKYSPEVQAKDYKYRNFGYFVLMDDTWLHEKNKLFPELTYTIADDLHEKFTTFTFIESPEGKAVQEALGGRPTILHYLQDIYEGIQKGDFFKDKYFDELHKIFMCGERPDGINGFLHGGVVSFKNAGFLTKFDRSVLNDLYPAIRPFSPWSGKTFTSTTVDDIKTYIGDNARYYEGIEPIILGANTYRKDIDLSLPATAFIEHLDKIGMVVEYPDEEEKRKEIYVKSFYFIAANGKSFNPENREKELLQFNYRWPEFHTMPPDHLCFDEIVRIADGLYLGQLVYSTRPEIPYDPGTDDALYKYENFGYFMLMDDDWHAVKDFILFDTDK
;
A
#
# COMPACT_ATOMS: atom_id res chain seq x y z
N MET A 1 -26.49 -53.48 6.25
CA MET A 1 -25.23 -54.26 6.03
C MET A 1 -24.47 -53.94 4.73
N LYS A 2 -25.04 -53.19 3.77
CA LYS A 2 -24.35 -52.83 2.50
C LYS A 2 -23.54 -51.52 2.50
N ILE A 3 -23.64 -50.69 3.53
CA ILE A 3 -22.92 -49.38 3.61
C ILE A 3 -21.57 -49.51 4.35
N LYS A 4 -21.39 -50.49 5.25
CA LYS A 4 -20.11 -50.72 5.95
C LYS A 4 -19.04 -51.39 5.09
N VAL A 5 -19.43 -52.08 4.01
CA VAL A 5 -18.50 -52.77 3.09
C VAL A 5 -17.87 -51.81 2.08
N ILE A 6 -18.60 -50.75 1.69
CA ILE A 6 -18.11 -49.74 0.73
C ILE A 6 -17.05 -48.82 1.37
N CYS A 7 -17.19 -48.47 2.65
CA CYS A 7 -16.18 -47.67 3.35
C CYS A 7 -14.86 -48.41 3.63
N ILE A 8 -14.90 -49.74 3.76
CA ILE A 8 -13.69 -50.58 3.97
C ILE A 8 -12.96 -50.83 2.64
N MET A 9 -13.68 -50.93 1.51
CA MET A 9 -13.06 -51.05 0.18
C MET A 9 -12.39 -49.74 -0.28
N LEU A 10 -12.95 -48.57 0.07
CA LEU A 10 -12.34 -47.26 -0.26
C LEU A 10 -11.11 -46.93 0.59
N SER A 11 -10.97 -47.49 1.79
CA SER A 11 -9.78 -47.32 2.64
C SER A 11 -8.62 -48.25 2.28
N LEU A 12 -8.86 -49.30 1.47
CA LEU A 12 -7.84 -50.20 0.93
C LEU A 12 -7.30 -49.76 -0.44
N LEU A 13 -7.90 -48.74 -1.08
CA LEU A 13 -7.45 -48.20 -2.37
C LEU A 13 -6.52 -46.97 -2.24
N PHE A 14 -6.22 -46.50 -1.02
CA PHE A 14 -5.40 -45.29 -0.80
C PHE A 14 -4.12 -45.49 0.02
N LEU A 15 -3.70 -46.74 0.30
CA LEU A 15 -2.39 -47.06 0.88
C LEU A 15 -1.96 -48.42 0.31
N PRO A 16 -0.96 -48.52 -0.61
CA PRO A 16 0.41 -48.06 -0.36
C PRO A 16 1.16 -47.53 -1.61
N ALA A 17 1.82 -46.38 -1.48
CA ALA A 17 2.99 -46.05 -2.29
C ALA A 17 4.02 -45.32 -1.42
N CYS A 18 4.46 -45.98 -0.34
CA CYS A 18 5.76 -45.73 0.25
C CYS A 18 6.68 -46.90 -0.12
N ASN A 19 7.46 -46.73 -1.19
CA ASN A 19 8.87 -47.13 -1.21
C ASN A 19 9.51 -46.71 -2.54
N GLN A 20 9.93 -45.45 -2.60
CA GLN A 20 11.16 -45.12 -3.29
C GLN A 20 12.09 -44.46 -2.27
N LYS A 21 13.13 -45.21 -1.89
CA LYS A 21 14.35 -44.63 -1.33
C LYS A 21 14.95 -43.74 -2.41
N THR A 22 14.70 -42.44 -2.34
CA THR A 22 15.58 -41.45 -2.94
C THR A 22 16.54 -40.99 -1.86
N ASP A 23 17.76 -41.55 -1.92
CA ASP A 23 18.95 -40.87 -1.44
C ASP A 23 19.03 -39.53 -2.20
N MET A 24 18.54 -38.46 -1.59
CA MET A 24 18.90 -37.09 -1.98
C MET A 24 19.74 -36.49 -0.86
N LYS A 25 21.05 -36.72 -1.00
CA LYS A 25 22.03 -35.65 -0.83
C LYS A 25 21.51 -34.45 -1.62
N ASP A 26 21.00 -33.45 -0.91
CA ASP A 26 21.59 -32.12 -0.89
C ASP A 26 20.83 -31.29 0.15
N ARG A 27 21.52 -30.98 1.25
CA ARG A 27 21.16 -29.83 2.07
C ARG A 27 21.47 -28.61 1.21
N GLU A 28 20.55 -28.24 0.31
CA GLU A 28 20.55 -26.89 -0.24
C GLU A 28 20.33 -25.94 0.94
N SER A 29 21.41 -25.32 1.38
CA SER A 29 21.35 -24.15 2.23
C SER A 29 20.72 -23.04 1.40
N PHE A 30 19.40 -22.93 1.43
CA PHE A 30 18.69 -21.73 1.00
C PHE A 30 19.05 -20.59 1.98
N VAL A 31 20.26 -20.07 1.85
CA VAL A 31 20.63 -18.78 2.44
C VAL A 31 20.01 -17.75 1.51
N VAL A 32 18.76 -17.38 1.78
CA VAL A 32 18.18 -16.19 1.16
C VAL A 32 19.04 -15.02 1.66
N GLU A 33 19.82 -14.43 0.78
CA GLU A 33 20.62 -13.26 1.10
C GLU A 33 19.65 -12.07 1.25
N LEU A 34 19.44 -11.64 2.50
CA LEU A 34 18.58 -10.52 2.80
C LEU A 34 19.32 -9.22 2.49
N SER A 35 18.64 -8.29 1.82
CA SER A 35 19.13 -6.93 1.60
C SER A 35 19.48 -6.21 2.91
N ARG A 36 18.75 -6.54 3.99
CA ARG A 36 19.03 -6.11 5.37
C ARG A 36 18.83 -7.29 6.32
N PRO A 37 19.87 -7.78 7.01
CA PRO A 37 19.76 -8.96 7.87
C PRO A 37 19.08 -8.64 9.22
N PHE A 38 18.62 -9.69 9.91
CA PHE A 38 18.16 -9.59 11.29
C PHE A 38 19.33 -9.31 12.26
N THR A 39 19.06 -8.60 13.36
CA THR A 39 20.04 -8.25 14.42
C THR A 39 19.75 -8.96 15.73
N PHE A 40 19.65 -10.29 15.69
CA PHE A 40 19.31 -11.08 16.88
C PHE A 40 20.40 -11.04 17.96
N VAL A 41 19.99 -11.13 19.23
CA VAL A 41 20.90 -11.31 20.37
C VAL A 41 21.57 -12.69 20.33
N GLU A 42 22.77 -12.79 20.88
CA GLU A 42 23.53 -14.06 20.94
C GLU A 42 22.78 -15.18 21.69
N SER A 43 21.95 -14.81 22.67
CA SER A 43 21.13 -15.75 23.42
C SER A 43 19.87 -16.23 22.69
N CYS A 44 19.58 -15.71 21.49
CA CYS A 44 18.43 -16.13 20.70
C CYS A 44 18.61 -17.59 20.27
N ASN A 45 17.67 -18.46 20.66
CA ASN A 45 17.69 -19.85 20.26
C ASN A 45 17.34 -19.97 18.77
N THR A 46 18.36 -19.99 17.92
CA THR A 46 18.20 -20.15 16.47
C THR A 46 17.55 -21.48 16.10
N GLN A 47 17.56 -22.50 16.96
CA GLN A 47 16.89 -23.79 16.70
C GLN A 47 15.43 -23.81 17.16
N ASP A 48 14.89 -22.70 17.68
CA ASP A 48 13.48 -22.61 18.02
C ASP A 48 12.61 -22.94 16.79
N PRO A 49 11.66 -23.90 16.89
CA PRO A 49 10.86 -24.33 15.75
C PRO A 49 10.05 -23.19 15.12
N LEU A 50 9.58 -22.24 15.92
CA LEU A 50 8.80 -21.11 15.43
C LEU A 50 9.71 -20.11 14.72
N LEU A 51 10.89 -19.82 15.26
CA LEU A 51 11.89 -18.99 14.58
C LEU A 51 12.34 -19.62 13.25
N GLN A 52 12.55 -20.94 13.20
CA GLN A 52 12.88 -21.63 11.96
C GLN A 52 11.73 -21.58 10.94
N GLU A 53 10.48 -21.65 11.40
CA GLU A 53 9.32 -21.41 10.53
C GLU A 53 9.36 -19.99 9.94
N ILE A 54 9.61 -18.97 10.77
CA ILE A 54 9.72 -17.58 10.31
C ILE A 54 10.80 -17.45 9.23
N LEU A 55 12.02 -17.93 9.53
CA LEU A 55 13.19 -17.72 8.67
C LEU A 55 13.15 -18.55 7.38
N ARG A 56 12.61 -19.77 7.40
CA ARG A 56 12.62 -20.65 6.21
C ARG A 56 11.36 -20.55 5.38
N LYS A 57 10.21 -20.33 6.01
CA LYS A 57 8.91 -20.35 5.34
C LYS A 57 8.37 -18.95 5.13
N ASP A 58 8.26 -18.16 6.18
CA ASP A 58 7.57 -16.86 6.08
C ASP A 58 8.42 -15.81 5.36
N MET A 59 9.75 -15.90 5.46
CA MET A 59 10.70 -15.07 4.69
C MET A 59 10.82 -15.48 3.22
N LYS A 60 10.23 -16.61 2.79
CA LYS A 60 10.33 -17.05 1.39
C LYS A 60 9.74 -15.99 0.46
N GLY A 61 10.54 -15.53 -0.51
CA GLY A 61 10.18 -14.48 -1.46
C GLY A 61 10.23 -13.04 -0.90
N LYS A 62 10.73 -12.84 0.32
CA LYS A 62 10.88 -11.52 0.94
C LYS A 62 12.35 -11.10 0.99
N LYS A 63 12.61 -9.81 0.75
CA LYS A 63 13.98 -9.26 0.67
C LYS A 63 14.50 -8.72 2.01
N ASN A 64 13.60 -8.40 2.94
CA ASN A 64 13.96 -7.79 4.22
C ASN A 64 12.92 -8.08 5.33
N PRO A 65 13.26 -7.87 6.61
CA PRO A 65 12.35 -8.05 7.73
C PRO A 65 11.10 -7.17 7.73
N LEU A 66 11.12 -5.98 7.11
CA LEU A 66 9.95 -5.10 7.06
C LEU A 66 8.84 -5.69 6.18
N GLU A 67 9.19 -6.34 5.06
CA GLU A 67 8.23 -7.08 4.22
C GLU A 67 7.57 -8.23 5.01
N LEU A 68 8.29 -8.86 5.93
CA LEU A 68 7.74 -9.90 6.81
C LEU A 68 6.74 -9.31 7.79
N ILE A 69 7.10 -8.19 8.42
CA ILE A 69 6.21 -7.48 9.35
C ILE A 69 4.95 -6.99 8.62
N HIS A 70 5.09 -6.43 7.42
CA HIS A 70 3.95 -6.04 6.57
C HIS A 70 3.03 -7.23 6.30
N HIS A 71 3.59 -8.38 5.90
CA HIS A 71 2.82 -9.60 5.70
C HIS A 71 2.06 -10.05 6.97
N TYR A 72 2.67 -9.92 8.15
CA TYR A 72 2.00 -10.21 9.42
C TYR A 72 0.91 -9.21 9.76
N ALA A 73 1.12 -7.91 9.49
CA ALA A 73 0.11 -6.88 9.66
C ALA A 73 -1.12 -7.19 8.78
N GLU A 74 -0.91 -7.57 7.53
CA GLU A 74 -1.97 -7.96 6.60
C GLU A 74 -2.80 -9.14 7.11
N ILE A 75 -2.14 -10.20 7.63
CA ILE A 75 -2.84 -11.34 8.25
C ILE A 75 -3.68 -10.88 9.44
N LEU A 76 -3.09 -10.05 10.32
CA LEU A 76 -3.75 -9.59 11.53
C LEU A 76 -4.91 -8.62 11.23
N ASN A 77 -4.84 -7.85 10.15
CA ASN A 77 -5.85 -6.86 9.80
C ASN A 77 -7.00 -7.44 8.95
N LYS A 78 -6.73 -8.47 8.13
CA LYS A 78 -7.73 -9.08 7.22
C LYS A 78 -8.31 -10.41 7.72
N GLY A 79 -7.64 -11.09 8.65
CA GLY A 79 -8.02 -12.45 9.09
C GLY A 79 -9.24 -12.51 9.99
N LYS A 80 -10.05 -13.59 9.85
CA LYS A 80 -11.05 -14.01 10.87
C LYS A 80 -10.41 -14.73 12.06
N SER A 81 -9.21 -15.30 11.85
CA SER A 81 -8.40 -16.01 12.83
C SER A 81 -6.94 -15.57 12.68
N HIS A 82 -6.30 -15.20 13.79
CA HIS A 82 -4.93 -14.65 13.83
C HIS A 82 -3.83 -15.73 13.89
N GLY A 83 -4.22 -17.01 13.87
CA GLY A 83 -3.31 -18.15 13.85
C GLY A 83 -2.17 -18.05 14.89
N LYS A 84 -0.93 -18.30 14.45
CA LYS A 84 0.28 -18.17 15.27
C LYS A 84 0.99 -16.83 15.12
N THR A 85 0.43 -15.87 14.39
CA THR A 85 1.14 -14.63 14.00
C THR A 85 1.58 -13.81 15.22
N GLY A 86 0.74 -13.71 16.25
CA GLY A 86 1.12 -13.05 17.51
C GLY A 86 2.34 -13.73 18.18
N LYS A 87 2.36 -15.06 18.22
CA LYS A 87 3.50 -15.83 18.78
C LYS A 87 4.77 -15.61 17.95
N LYS A 88 4.65 -15.50 16.62
CA LYS A 88 5.79 -15.20 15.73
C LYS A 88 6.38 -13.82 16.01
N LEU A 89 5.52 -12.81 16.22
CA LEU A 89 5.96 -11.47 16.65
C LEU A 89 6.62 -11.51 18.04
N ASP A 90 6.08 -12.29 18.98
CA ASP A 90 6.72 -12.50 20.29
C ASP A 90 8.10 -13.14 20.15
N THR A 91 8.25 -14.17 19.31
CA THR A 91 9.55 -14.80 19.05
C THR A 91 10.56 -13.81 18.47
N LEU A 92 10.17 -12.99 17.49
CA LEU A 92 11.04 -11.95 16.94
C LEU A 92 11.43 -10.92 18.00
N PHE A 93 10.49 -10.54 18.87
CA PHE A 93 10.75 -9.60 19.96
C PHE A 93 11.76 -10.17 20.99
N LEU A 94 11.60 -11.44 21.38
CA LEU A 94 12.52 -12.09 22.30
C LEU A 94 13.93 -12.23 21.72
N CYS A 95 14.04 -12.41 20.40
CA CYS A 95 15.32 -12.47 19.71
C CYS A 95 15.93 -11.10 19.38
N GLY A 96 15.15 -10.01 19.33
CA GLY A 96 15.68 -8.67 19.07
C GLY A 96 16.57 -8.16 20.21
N ARG A 97 17.45 -7.20 19.95
CA ARG A 97 18.36 -6.63 20.97
C ARG A 97 17.87 -5.27 21.45
N PRO A 98 18.16 -4.83 22.69
CA PRO A 98 17.84 -3.46 23.09
C PRO A 98 18.61 -2.45 22.21
N PRO A 99 17.96 -1.40 21.69
CA PRO A 99 18.62 -0.33 20.93
C PRO A 99 19.78 0.31 21.71
N VAL A 100 20.87 0.60 21.01
CA VAL A 100 22.07 1.23 21.61
C VAL A 100 21.89 2.75 21.72
N ASP A 101 21.37 3.37 20.67
CA ASP A 101 21.09 4.80 20.61
C ASP A 101 19.72 5.01 19.96
N MET A 102 18.98 5.98 20.47
CA MET A 102 17.63 6.29 20.04
C MET A 102 17.43 7.80 19.84
N ASP A 103 18.45 8.63 19.62
CA ASP A 103 18.24 10.07 19.48
C ASP A 103 17.62 10.45 18.12
N GLY A 104 16.55 11.25 18.15
CA GLY A 104 15.82 11.67 16.97
C GLY A 104 14.47 10.97 16.79
N TYR A 105 14.01 10.91 15.55
CA TYR A 105 12.65 10.52 15.23
C TYR A 105 12.61 9.22 14.46
N TYR A 106 11.61 8.41 14.82
CA TYR A 106 11.38 7.12 14.21
C TYR A 106 9.94 7.04 13.72
N HIS A 107 9.79 6.62 12.48
CA HIS A 107 8.55 6.38 11.76
C HIS A 107 7.83 5.20 12.39
N GLY A 108 6.58 5.37 12.79
CA GLY A 108 5.78 4.36 13.47
C GLY A 108 4.71 3.77 12.59
N ILE A 109 4.51 2.46 12.72
CA ILE A 109 3.37 1.74 12.16
C ILE A 109 2.80 0.81 13.22
N THR A 110 1.51 0.93 13.48
CA THR A 110 0.80 0.00 14.36
C THR A 110 0.54 -1.29 13.59
N ILE A 111 1.00 -2.42 14.13
CA ILE A 111 0.85 -3.73 13.48
C ILE A 111 -0.43 -4.41 13.93
N SER A 112 -0.77 -4.32 15.22
CA SER A 112 -2.02 -4.84 15.77
C SER A 112 -2.32 -4.23 17.13
N LEU A 113 -3.60 -4.16 17.49
CA LEU A 113 -4.10 -3.81 18.81
C LEU A 113 -4.98 -4.95 19.34
N LYS A 114 -4.67 -5.43 20.54
CA LYS A 114 -5.38 -6.50 21.23
C LYS A 114 -6.20 -5.95 22.37
N THR A 115 -7.31 -6.62 22.67
CA THR A 115 -8.15 -6.33 23.83
C THR A 115 -7.50 -6.59 25.19
N GLY A 116 -6.42 -7.39 25.23
CA GLY A 116 -5.68 -7.71 26.46
C GLY A 116 -6.54 -8.39 27.53
N LEU A 117 -7.60 -9.10 27.14
CA LEU A 117 -8.73 -9.43 28.00
C LEU A 117 -8.66 -10.80 28.67
N ASP A 118 -8.33 -10.79 29.96
CA ASP A 118 -8.84 -11.67 31.04
C ASP A 118 -9.97 -10.97 31.85
N ILE A 119 -10.23 -9.68 31.58
CA ILE A 119 -11.35 -8.90 32.17
C ILE A 119 -12.74 -9.40 31.71
N TYR A 120 -12.81 -10.31 30.73
CA TYR A 120 -14.05 -10.94 30.26
C TYR A 120 -14.20 -12.41 30.66
N THR A 121 -13.64 -12.86 31.79
CA THR A 121 -14.00 -14.17 32.35
C THR A 121 -15.53 -14.36 32.46
N VAL A 122 -16.30 -13.29 32.69
CA VAL A 122 -17.79 -13.32 32.70
C VAL A 122 -18.42 -13.49 31.30
N VAL A 123 -17.82 -12.92 30.26
CA VAL A 123 -18.34 -13.02 28.87
C VAL A 123 -17.80 -14.27 28.16
N GLU A 124 -16.61 -14.75 28.52
CA GLU A 124 -16.13 -16.08 28.12
C GLU A 124 -16.99 -17.18 28.71
N ASP A 125 -17.40 -17.09 29.98
CA ASP A 125 -18.31 -18.05 30.60
C ASP A 125 -19.69 -18.02 29.91
N ALA A 126 -20.16 -16.84 29.50
CA ALA A 126 -21.38 -16.69 28.70
C ALA A 126 -21.21 -17.24 27.27
N ARG A 127 -20.06 -17.00 26.62
CA ARG A 127 -19.73 -17.50 25.26
C ARG A 127 -19.60 -19.03 25.23
N ARG A 128 -18.93 -19.63 26.21
CA ARG A 128 -18.85 -21.10 26.36
C ARG A 128 -20.23 -21.71 26.55
N LYS A 129 -21.10 -21.06 27.33
CA LYS A 129 -22.50 -21.48 27.50
C LYS A 129 -23.35 -21.29 26.24
N LEU A 130 -22.96 -20.41 25.31
CA LEU A 130 -23.69 -20.10 24.07
C LEU A 130 -23.12 -20.78 22.81
N GLY A 131 -22.05 -21.57 22.92
CA GLY A 131 -21.53 -22.39 21.81
C GLY A 131 -20.93 -21.62 20.63
N ILE A 132 -20.51 -20.38 20.82
CA ILE A 132 -19.89 -19.55 19.77
C ILE A 132 -18.39 -19.88 19.70
N GLY A 133 -17.96 -20.51 18.61
CA GLY A 133 -16.56 -20.90 18.36
C GLY A 133 -15.67 -19.77 17.82
N GLU A 134 -14.39 -19.85 18.20
CA GLU A 134 -13.21 -18.99 17.91
C GLU A 134 -13.04 -17.67 18.69
N GLU A 135 -11.78 -17.43 19.10
CA GLU A 135 -11.27 -16.26 19.84
C GLU A 135 -11.33 -14.98 18.97
N LEU A 136 -12.49 -14.35 18.91
CA LEU A 136 -12.64 -13.08 18.20
C LEU A 136 -12.14 -11.91 19.08
N ASP A 137 -10.98 -11.35 18.76
CA ASP A 137 -10.50 -10.09 19.35
C ASP A 137 -11.22 -8.90 18.69
N ILE A 138 -12.20 -8.35 19.40
CA ILE A 138 -13.09 -7.29 18.89
C ILE A 138 -12.31 -6.02 18.59
N LEU A 139 -11.29 -5.65 19.41
CA LEU A 139 -10.50 -4.45 19.13
C LEU A 139 -9.60 -4.66 17.93
N GLN A 140 -8.99 -5.84 17.77
CA GLN A 140 -8.21 -6.13 16.57
C GLN A 140 -9.10 -6.15 15.32
N THR A 141 -10.32 -6.70 15.42
CA THR A 141 -11.27 -6.72 14.31
C THR A 141 -11.72 -5.31 13.93
N LEU A 142 -12.00 -4.46 14.94
CA LEU A 142 -12.38 -3.06 14.74
C LEU A 142 -11.20 -2.27 14.15
N TYR A 143 -10.00 -2.43 14.72
CA TYR A 143 -8.79 -1.77 14.26
C TYR A 143 -8.42 -2.19 12.83
N GLY A 144 -8.35 -3.49 12.56
CA GLY A 144 -8.00 -4.06 11.26
C GLY A 144 -8.93 -3.61 10.14
N ARG A 145 -10.24 -3.50 10.41
CA ARG A 145 -11.24 -3.07 9.42
C ARG A 145 -11.36 -1.55 9.23
N VAL A 146 -11.08 -0.78 10.27
CA VAL A 146 -11.49 0.64 10.32
C VAL A 146 -10.30 1.59 10.39
N PHE A 147 -9.19 1.20 11.03
CA PHE A 147 -8.11 2.12 11.42
C PHE A 147 -6.70 1.70 10.97
N SER A 148 -6.52 0.47 10.48
CA SER A 148 -5.23 -0.03 9.99
C SER A 148 -4.68 0.85 8.85
N LYS A 149 -5.54 1.22 7.90
CA LYS A 149 -5.20 2.04 6.73
C LYS A 149 -5.14 3.56 6.99
N THR A 150 -5.51 4.02 8.19
CA THR A 150 -5.64 5.45 8.49
C THR A 150 -5.05 5.84 9.84
N SER A 151 -4.11 5.03 10.37
CA SER A 151 -3.58 5.25 11.71
C SER A 151 -3.01 6.66 11.87
N PRO A 152 -3.57 7.49 12.77
CA PRO A 152 -3.12 8.86 12.95
C PRO A 152 -1.76 8.94 13.65
N TRP A 153 -1.32 7.85 14.29
CA TRP A 153 -0.01 7.77 14.92
C TRP A 153 1.08 7.70 13.86
N ALA A 154 2.01 8.64 13.92
CA ALA A 154 3.09 8.80 12.97
C ALA A 154 4.36 8.05 13.35
N GLY A 155 4.57 7.85 14.65
CA GLY A 155 5.85 7.45 15.22
C GLY A 155 6.20 8.20 16.49
N LYS A 156 7.47 8.13 16.87
CA LYS A 156 7.98 8.66 18.15
C LYS A 156 9.23 9.48 17.92
N ASN A 157 9.32 10.59 18.66
CA ASN A 157 10.55 11.35 18.78
C ASN A 157 11.17 11.07 20.14
N PHE A 158 12.48 10.98 20.18
CA PHE A 158 13.28 10.75 21.37
C PHE A 158 14.34 11.83 21.44
N LYS A 159 14.60 12.31 22.65
CA LYS A 159 15.65 13.29 22.92
C LYS A 159 16.43 12.85 24.13
N LYS A 160 17.75 12.71 24.00
CA LYS A 160 18.63 12.45 25.16
C LYS A 160 18.41 13.52 26.23
N ILE A 161 18.30 13.09 27.49
CA ILE A 161 18.18 13.99 28.65
C ILE A 161 19.31 13.76 29.64
N ASP A 162 19.70 14.83 30.32
CA ASP A 162 20.69 14.76 31.38
C ASP A 162 20.07 14.27 32.70
N ARG A 163 20.95 14.04 33.68
CA ARG A 163 20.57 13.55 35.00
C ARG A 163 19.60 14.48 35.72
N LYS A 164 19.87 15.79 35.66
CA LYS A 164 19.06 16.79 36.34
C LYS A 164 17.62 16.76 35.84
N ARG A 165 17.43 16.72 34.52
CA ARG A 165 16.12 16.65 33.91
C ARG A 165 15.41 15.33 34.21
N LEU A 166 16.14 14.21 34.27
CA LEU A 166 15.58 12.93 34.69
C LEU A 166 15.09 12.96 36.15
N ASP A 167 15.86 13.56 37.05
CA ASP A 167 15.49 13.67 38.47
C ASP A 167 14.25 14.54 38.67
N GLU A 168 14.12 15.65 37.93
CA GLU A 168 12.92 16.49 37.88
C GLU A 168 11.67 15.71 37.45
N LEU A 169 11.82 14.81 36.47
CA LEU A 169 10.70 14.03 35.93
C LEU A 169 10.37 12.78 36.76
N THR A 170 11.32 12.25 37.54
CA THR A 170 11.13 10.96 38.25
C THR A 170 11.17 11.07 39.77
N GLY A 171 11.36 12.27 40.32
CA GLY A 171 11.50 12.47 41.77
C GLY A 171 12.79 11.83 42.32
N SER A 172 13.87 11.82 41.53
CA SER A 172 15.18 11.20 41.87
C SER A 172 15.16 9.68 42.10
N PHE A 173 14.10 8.97 41.69
CA PHE A 173 13.88 7.57 42.04
C PHE A 173 14.87 6.57 41.39
N LYS A 174 15.51 6.92 40.26
CA LYS A 174 16.40 5.98 39.54
C LYS A 174 17.82 6.49 39.47
N ASN A 175 18.76 5.99 40.28
CA ASN A 175 20.21 6.12 40.03
C ASN A 175 20.66 5.20 38.88
N SER A 176 20.16 5.44 37.67
CA SER A 176 20.62 4.75 36.48
C SER A 176 21.84 5.45 35.88
N LYS A 177 22.90 4.70 35.58
CA LYS A 177 24.03 5.16 34.76
C LYS A 177 23.74 5.06 33.25
N GLU A 178 22.60 4.46 32.88
CA GLU A 178 22.21 4.25 31.50
C GLU A 178 21.72 5.53 30.84
N THR A 179 21.95 5.65 29.53
CA THR A 179 21.42 6.73 28.71
C THR A 179 19.90 6.74 28.79
N THR A 180 19.33 7.92 29.04
CA THR A 180 17.88 8.10 29.18
C THR A 180 17.39 9.14 28.18
N TYR A 181 16.18 8.93 27.66
CA TYR A 181 15.56 9.77 26.67
C TYR A 181 14.19 10.23 27.16
N LEU A 182 13.88 11.50 26.90
CA LEU A 182 12.51 11.99 26.91
C LEU A 182 11.93 11.80 25.53
N GLY A 183 10.86 11.03 25.43
CA GLY A 183 10.18 10.80 24.16
C GLY A 183 8.75 11.32 24.14
N ILE A 184 8.23 11.49 22.93
CA ILE A 184 6.88 11.97 22.66
C ILE A 184 6.33 11.31 21.40
N ASN A 185 5.05 10.96 21.39
CA ASN A 185 4.40 10.46 20.17
C ASN A 185 4.11 11.62 19.22
N SER A 186 4.23 11.36 17.93
CA SER A 186 3.85 12.28 16.87
C SER A 186 2.62 11.77 16.15
N PHE A 187 1.76 12.68 15.71
CA PHE A 187 0.51 12.39 15.04
C PHE A 187 0.37 13.21 13.76
N ARG A 188 -0.25 12.62 12.74
CA ARG A 188 -0.36 13.18 11.39
C ARG A 188 -1.57 14.09 11.26
N LYS A 189 -1.53 15.00 10.27
CA LYS A 189 -2.74 15.70 9.81
C LYS A 189 -3.58 14.77 8.92
N GLU A 190 -4.89 14.76 9.15
CA GLU A 190 -5.79 13.77 8.55
C GLU A 190 -6.09 14.01 7.07
N ASN A 191 -6.22 12.93 6.30
CA ASN A 191 -7.02 12.91 5.07
C ASN A 191 -8.51 12.74 5.42
N LYS A 192 -9.38 13.47 4.72
CA LYS A 192 -10.75 13.88 5.08
C LYS A 192 -11.83 12.78 5.21
N ASN A 193 -11.49 11.53 5.52
CA ASN A 193 -12.49 10.47 5.63
C ASN A 193 -13.31 10.56 6.94
N ILE A 194 -14.63 10.35 6.83
CA ILE A 194 -15.64 10.50 7.90
C ILE A 194 -15.34 9.59 9.11
N VAL A 195 -14.81 8.39 8.87
CA VAL A 195 -14.39 7.42 9.88
C VAL A 195 -13.25 7.96 10.76
N ASN A 196 -12.38 8.80 10.20
CA ASN A 196 -11.21 9.35 10.89
C ASN A 196 -11.59 10.47 11.88
N LYS A 197 -12.66 11.23 11.59
CA LYS A 197 -13.20 12.21 12.55
C LYS A 197 -13.62 11.55 13.87
N LEU A 198 -14.08 10.30 13.82
CA LEU A 198 -14.44 9.53 15.01
C LEU A 198 -13.21 9.07 15.80
N SER A 199 -12.14 8.64 15.12
CA SER A 199 -10.86 8.33 15.80
C SER A 199 -10.26 9.56 16.44
N ASN A 200 -10.34 10.72 15.82
CA ASN A 200 -9.81 11.95 16.39
C ASN A 200 -10.58 12.39 17.62
N TYR A 201 -11.91 12.28 17.63
CA TYR A 201 -12.71 12.55 18.83
C TYR A 201 -12.31 11.64 20.00
N LEU A 202 -12.07 10.34 19.72
CA LEU A 202 -11.62 9.38 20.71
C LEU A 202 -10.17 9.60 21.15
N LEU A 203 -9.25 9.94 20.23
CA LEU A 203 -7.83 10.16 20.53
C LEU A 203 -7.55 11.52 21.18
N SER A 204 -8.23 12.60 20.76
CA SER A 204 -8.07 13.93 21.37
C SER A 204 -8.68 14.01 22.76
N ALA A 205 -9.72 13.22 23.05
CA ALA A 205 -10.27 13.10 24.40
C ALA A 205 -9.35 12.33 25.37
N VAL A 206 -8.42 11.54 24.82
CA VAL A 206 -7.63 10.52 25.52
C VAL A 206 -6.15 10.88 25.62
N ILE A 207 -5.61 11.58 24.63
CA ILE A 207 -4.22 12.03 24.52
C ILE A 207 -4.26 13.55 24.57
N ASP A 208 -3.66 14.16 25.59
CA ASP A 208 -3.46 15.62 25.65
C ASP A 208 -2.54 15.99 24.47
N MET A 209 -3.14 16.42 23.37
CA MET A 209 -2.46 16.73 22.12
C MET A 209 -2.25 18.23 22.03
N ASP A 210 -0.99 18.67 22.05
CA ASP A 210 -0.65 20.04 21.74
C ASP A 210 -0.58 20.21 20.22
N SER A 211 -1.40 21.11 19.68
CA SER A 211 -1.29 21.54 18.28
C SER A 211 0.03 22.27 18.09
N LEU A 212 0.85 21.85 17.12
CA LEU A 212 2.11 22.53 16.86
C LEU A 212 1.87 23.86 16.13
N PRO A 213 2.51 24.97 16.55
CA PRO A 213 2.60 26.16 15.71
C PRO A 213 3.35 25.82 14.40
N LYS A 214 3.02 26.54 13.31
CA LYS A 214 3.60 26.30 11.97
C LYS A 214 5.13 26.18 12.07
N PRO A 215 5.76 25.08 11.60
CA PRO A 215 7.17 24.83 11.85
C PRO A 215 8.07 25.85 11.12
N GLU A 216 9.07 26.40 11.83
CA GLU A 216 10.09 27.33 11.30
C GLU A 216 11.18 26.62 10.46
N ARG A 217 11.23 25.28 10.46
CA ARG A 217 12.15 24.48 9.62
C ARG A 217 11.36 23.54 8.71
N LYS A 218 11.91 23.28 7.51
CA LYS A 218 11.46 22.27 6.53
C LYS A 218 11.29 20.83 7.09
N GLN A 219 11.67 20.53 8.33
CA GLN A 219 11.43 19.22 8.91
C GLN A 219 9.95 19.05 9.29
N ARG A 220 9.25 18.27 8.47
CA ARG A 220 8.03 17.49 8.79
C ARG A 220 6.73 18.29 8.95
N SER A 221 6.38 19.04 7.90
CA SER A 221 5.10 19.75 7.71
C SER A 221 3.82 18.90 7.87
N TRP A 222 3.95 17.56 7.93
CA TRP A 222 2.87 16.59 8.03
C TRP A 222 2.57 16.12 9.47
N ILE A 223 3.47 16.36 10.45
CA ILE A 223 3.19 16.12 11.88
C ILE A 223 2.34 17.29 12.37
N HIS A 224 1.10 17.00 12.77
CA HIS A 224 0.13 18.02 13.18
C HIS A 224 0.08 18.21 14.70
N ALA A 225 0.25 17.12 15.43
CA ALA A 225 0.16 17.12 16.88
C ALA A 225 1.24 16.23 17.50
N LYS A 226 1.58 16.54 18.75
CA LYS A 226 2.42 15.70 19.59
C LYS A 226 1.76 15.54 20.95
N GLY A 227 1.95 14.38 21.57
CA GLY A 227 1.35 14.08 22.86
C GLY A 227 1.84 12.76 23.41
N GLY A 228 1.45 12.45 24.66
CA GLY A 228 1.86 11.22 25.33
C GLY A 228 3.37 11.18 25.57
N LEU A 229 3.86 11.99 26.52
CA LEU A 229 5.28 12.00 26.89
C LEU A 229 5.66 10.67 27.56
N PHE A 230 6.90 10.23 27.40
CA PHE A 230 7.40 9.04 28.08
C PHE A 230 8.89 9.16 28.40
N ILE A 231 9.33 8.44 29.42
CA ILE A 231 10.76 8.27 29.72
C ILE A 231 11.20 6.93 29.15
N ALA A 232 12.13 6.97 28.20
CA ALA A 232 12.72 5.78 27.61
C ALA A 232 14.10 5.51 28.19
N GLN A 233 14.33 4.28 28.63
CA GLN A 233 15.62 3.84 29.17
C GLN A 233 15.77 2.32 29.05
N LYS A 234 17.02 1.84 29.11
CA LYS A 234 17.29 0.41 29.21
C LYS A 234 16.69 -0.12 30.52
N ALA A 235 16.01 -1.26 30.43
CA ALA A 235 15.37 -1.93 31.55
C ALA A 235 15.14 -3.42 31.25
N PHE A 236 14.80 -4.18 32.28
CA PHE A 236 14.18 -5.49 32.14
C PHE A 236 12.71 -5.36 31.79
N SER A 237 12.21 -6.33 31.02
CA SER A 237 10.84 -6.35 30.54
C SER A 237 9.83 -6.48 31.68
N VAL A 238 8.68 -5.85 31.52
CA VAL A 238 7.50 -5.97 32.38
C VAL A 238 6.62 -7.17 32.01
N ASP A 239 6.98 -7.90 30.96
CA ASP A 239 6.33 -9.15 30.57
C ASP A 239 6.51 -10.19 31.68
N PRO A 240 5.41 -10.71 32.28
CA PRO A 240 5.52 -11.73 33.32
C PRO A 240 6.09 -13.05 32.82
N GLU A 241 6.04 -13.34 31.52
CA GLU A 241 6.58 -14.57 30.93
C GLU A 241 8.09 -14.49 30.68
N HIS A 242 8.62 -13.28 30.50
CA HIS A 242 10.03 -13.03 30.15
C HIS A 242 10.63 -11.84 30.92
N PRO A 243 10.57 -11.84 32.27
CA PRO A 243 11.05 -10.71 33.07
C PRO A 243 12.57 -10.50 32.96
N GLU A 244 13.32 -11.48 32.46
CA GLU A 244 14.76 -11.40 32.21
C GLU A 244 15.13 -10.63 30.94
N LYS A 245 14.16 -10.36 30.06
CA LYS A 245 14.43 -9.77 28.75
C LYS A 245 14.86 -8.30 28.88
N GLU A 246 16.04 -7.97 28.38
CA GLU A 246 16.46 -6.56 28.25
C GLU A 246 15.77 -5.87 27.07
N VAL A 247 15.22 -4.69 27.34
CA VAL A 247 14.48 -3.84 26.37
C VAL A 247 14.83 -2.37 26.59
N ILE A 248 14.40 -1.51 25.66
CA ILE A 248 14.21 -0.09 25.97
C ILE A 248 12.75 0.09 26.37
N ALA A 249 12.52 0.37 27.65
CA ALA A 249 11.17 0.56 28.20
C ALA A 249 10.80 2.04 28.14
N LEU A 250 9.64 2.33 27.54
CA LEU A 250 9.06 3.66 27.39
C LEU A 250 7.95 3.79 28.42
N ASN A 251 8.25 4.43 29.55
CA ASN A 251 7.31 4.55 30.66
C ASN A 251 6.53 5.88 30.59
N TYR A 252 5.23 5.79 30.34
CA TYR A 252 4.30 6.92 30.22
C TYR A 252 3.71 7.36 31.56
N ARG A 253 3.98 6.64 32.64
CA ARG A 253 3.10 6.64 33.81
C ARG A 253 3.54 7.60 34.89
N TRP A 254 4.74 8.17 34.74
CA TRP A 254 5.26 9.18 35.65
C TRP A 254 4.31 10.38 35.74
N GLU A 255 3.96 10.75 36.97
CA GLU A 255 3.00 11.82 37.23
C GLU A 255 3.43 13.17 36.62
N SER A 256 4.73 13.46 36.66
CA SER A 256 5.33 14.67 36.08
C SER A 256 5.09 14.83 34.58
N LEU A 257 4.79 13.73 33.86
CA LEU A 257 4.50 13.75 32.43
C LEU A 257 3.06 14.18 32.14
N SER A 258 2.21 14.24 33.16
CA SER A 258 0.81 14.69 33.07
C SER A 258 -0.03 13.92 32.04
N ASN A 259 0.33 12.65 31.78
CA ASN A 259 -0.44 11.79 30.89
C ASN A 259 -1.78 11.39 31.51
N ARG A 260 -2.83 11.38 30.68
CA ARG A 260 -4.17 10.93 31.05
C ARG A 260 -4.36 9.43 30.79
N LEU A 261 -5.52 8.88 31.17
CA LEU A 261 -5.89 7.53 30.74
C LEU A 261 -6.04 7.45 29.21
N PRO A 262 -5.61 6.34 28.57
CA PRO A 262 -5.03 5.16 29.19
C PRO A 262 -3.49 5.25 29.32
N ASN A 263 -2.83 6.27 28.75
CA ASN A 263 -1.36 6.42 28.76
C ASN A 263 -0.74 6.34 30.16
N ARG A 264 -1.44 6.79 31.21
CA ARG A 264 -0.97 6.62 32.61
C ARG A 264 -0.82 5.16 33.07
N LEU A 265 -1.33 4.20 32.31
CA LEU A 265 -1.23 2.76 32.54
C LEU A 265 -0.26 2.07 31.58
N LEU A 266 0.30 2.80 30.61
CA LEU A 266 1.06 2.26 29.48
C LEU A 266 2.57 2.18 29.77
N VAL A 267 3.16 1.06 29.38
CA VAL A 267 4.59 0.89 29.15
C VAL A 267 4.75 0.31 27.75
N ASP A 268 5.41 1.02 26.84
CA ASP A 268 5.85 0.37 25.61
C ASP A 268 7.24 -0.25 25.85
N GLU A 269 7.53 -1.36 25.17
CA GLU A 269 8.86 -1.95 25.14
C GLU A 269 9.32 -2.09 23.71
N ILE A 270 10.56 -1.75 23.41
CA ILE A 270 11.12 -1.85 22.06
C ILE A 270 12.43 -2.64 22.04
N VAL A 271 12.61 -3.40 20.96
CA VAL A 271 13.85 -4.10 20.59
C VAL A 271 14.17 -3.83 19.13
N GLU A 272 15.44 -3.79 18.77
CA GLU A 272 15.93 -3.76 17.39
C GLU A 272 15.93 -5.18 16.82
N ILE A 273 15.24 -5.39 15.69
CA ILE A 273 15.18 -6.68 14.98
C ILE A 273 15.96 -6.66 13.67
N SER A 274 16.23 -5.47 13.13
CA SER A 274 17.19 -5.21 12.06
C SER A 274 17.73 -3.81 12.28
N LYS A 275 18.91 -3.47 11.75
CA LYS A 275 19.51 -2.14 11.94
C LYS A 275 18.52 -1.05 11.51
N GLY A 276 18.14 -0.17 12.44
CA GLY A 276 17.18 0.92 12.18
C GLY A 276 15.71 0.50 12.13
N LEU A 277 15.38 -0.78 12.38
CA LEU A 277 14.02 -1.32 12.45
C LEU A 277 13.77 -1.97 13.83
N TYR A 278 12.78 -1.43 14.53
CA TYR A 278 12.49 -1.78 15.91
C TYR A 278 11.09 -2.36 16.04
N LEU A 279 10.97 -3.49 16.70
CA LEU A 279 9.70 -4.11 17.06
C LEU A 279 9.33 -3.70 18.48
N GLY A 280 8.10 -3.23 18.64
CA GLY A 280 7.55 -2.78 19.90
C GLY A 280 6.34 -3.59 20.36
N LYS A 281 6.19 -3.70 21.68
CA LYS A 281 5.00 -4.23 22.36
C LYS A 281 4.36 -3.15 23.23
N LEU A 282 3.04 -3.14 23.32
CA LEU A 282 2.29 -2.23 24.20
C LEU A 282 1.81 -2.97 25.45
N TYR A 283 2.29 -2.59 26.63
CA TYR A 283 1.86 -3.19 27.90
C TYR A 283 1.00 -2.23 28.72
N TYR A 284 -0.21 -2.65 29.09
CA TYR A 284 -1.05 -1.90 30.02
C TYR A 284 -1.12 -2.58 31.38
N ALA A 285 -1.02 -1.78 32.45
CA ALA A 285 -1.33 -2.24 33.80
C ALA A 285 -2.82 -2.56 33.90
N THR A 286 -3.15 -3.78 34.31
CA THR A 286 -4.56 -4.27 34.38
C THR A 286 -5.03 -4.57 35.79
N ALA A 287 -4.14 -4.48 36.79
CA ALA A 287 -4.51 -4.72 38.18
C ALA A 287 -5.55 -3.68 38.67
N PRO A 288 -6.76 -4.10 39.11
CA PRO A 288 -7.83 -3.18 39.50
C PRO A 288 -7.43 -2.14 40.55
N LYS A 289 -6.57 -2.55 41.50
CA LYS A 289 -6.01 -1.69 42.54
C LYS A 289 -5.25 -0.47 41.99
N TYR A 290 -4.66 -0.58 40.80
CA TYR A 290 -3.78 0.44 40.25
C TYR A 290 -4.35 1.18 39.03
N LEU A 291 -5.57 0.84 38.58
CA LEU A 291 -6.19 1.48 37.41
C LEU A 291 -6.46 2.98 37.61
N PHE A 292 -6.76 3.37 38.85
CA PHE A 292 -7.12 4.74 39.23
C PHE A 292 -6.09 5.45 40.11
N GLU A 293 -5.08 4.71 40.56
CA GLU A 293 -4.01 5.25 41.41
C GLU A 293 -2.90 5.89 40.58
N LYS A 294 -2.14 6.77 41.23
CA LYS A 294 -0.90 7.29 40.65
C LYS A 294 0.12 6.17 40.53
N TYR A 295 0.94 6.23 39.48
CA TYR A 295 2.04 5.29 39.33
C TYR A 295 3.03 5.44 40.49
N SER A 296 3.39 4.31 41.10
CA SER A 296 4.42 4.23 42.12
C SER A 296 5.53 3.31 41.62
N PRO A 297 6.76 3.82 41.46
CA PRO A 297 7.86 3.01 40.98
C PRO A 297 8.42 2.05 42.05
N GLU A 298 7.96 2.16 43.31
CA GLU A 298 8.26 1.22 44.41
C GLU A 298 7.46 -0.09 44.30
N VAL A 299 6.33 -0.07 43.60
CA VAL A 299 5.50 -1.27 43.37
C VAL A 299 6.18 -2.16 42.34
N GLN A 300 6.27 -3.47 42.64
CA GLN A 300 6.92 -4.41 41.73
C GLN A 300 6.14 -4.49 40.41
N ALA A 301 6.85 -4.63 39.29
CA ALA A 301 6.23 -4.68 37.96
C ALA A 301 5.12 -5.76 37.87
N LYS A 302 5.35 -6.93 38.45
CA LYS A 302 4.38 -8.04 38.48
C LYS A 302 3.04 -7.67 39.14
N ASP A 303 3.05 -6.75 40.12
CA ASP A 303 1.85 -6.39 40.89
C ASP A 303 0.90 -5.50 40.07
N TYR A 304 1.41 -4.82 39.05
CA TYR A 304 0.61 -4.08 38.07
C TYR A 304 -0.15 -4.99 37.09
N LYS A 305 0.19 -6.28 37.03
CA LYS A 305 -0.38 -7.27 36.12
C LYS A 305 -0.40 -6.77 34.67
N TYR A 306 0.77 -6.44 34.12
CA TYR A 306 0.83 -5.98 32.74
C TYR A 306 0.35 -7.04 31.78
N ARG A 307 -0.37 -6.61 30.75
CA ARG A 307 -0.80 -7.44 29.63
C ARG A 307 -0.39 -6.78 28.33
N ASN A 308 -0.05 -7.60 27.34
CA ASN A 308 0.27 -7.13 26.00
C ASN A 308 -1.03 -6.79 25.23
N PHE A 309 -1.15 -5.55 24.81
CA PHE A 309 -2.26 -4.98 24.03
C PHE A 309 -1.91 -4.76 22.56
N GLY A 310 -0.77 -5.28 22.07
CA GLY A 310 -0.48 -5.25 20.64
C GLY A 310 0.98 -5.07 20.29
N TYR A 311 1.22 -4.81 19.00
CA TYR A 311 2.56 -4.61 18.46
C TYR A 311 2.58 -3.38 17.56
N PHE A 312 3.73 -2.73 17.52
CA PHE A 312 4.04 -1.67 16.58
C PHE A 312 5.46 -1.84 16.08
N VAL A 313 5.81 -1.17 15.00
CA VAL A 313 7.20 -1.02 14.58
C VAL A 313 7.60 0.45 14.56
N LEU A 314 8.87 0.70 14.85
CA LEU A 314 9.54 1.97 14.63
C LEU A 314 10.65 1.78 13.62
N MET A 315 10.90 2.79 12.79
CA MET A 315 11.92 2.76 11.74
C MET A 315 12.66 4.09 11.70
N ASP A 316 13.97 4.09 11.48
CA ASP A 316 14.70 5.32 11.17
C ASP A 316 14.49 5.76 9.71
N ASP A 317 15.07 6.91 9.33
CA ASP A 317 14.91 7.47 7.98
C ASP A 317 15.47 6.55 6.88
N THR A 318 16.36 5.59 7.19
CA THR A 318 16.93 4.68 6.19
C THR A 318 15.92 3.65 5.67
N TRP A 319 14.80 3.46 6.35
CA TRP A 319 13.72 2.54 5.94
C TRP A 319 12.56 3.25 5.26
N LEU A 320 12.67 4.57 5.03
CA LEU A 320 11.57 5.39 4.54
C LEU A 320 11.04 4.92 3.17
N HIS A 321 11.95 4.51 2.27
CA HIS A 321 11.56 3.98 0.95
C HIS A 321 10.73 2.70 1.08
N GLU A 322 11.24 1.69 1.78
CA GLU A 322 10.53 0.42 1.98
C GLU A 322 9.22 0.62 2.76
N LYS A 323 9.21 1.50 3.77
CA LYS A 323 8.00 1.88 4.50
C LYS A 323 6.96 2.49 3.56
N ASN A 324 7.35 3.40 2.69
CA ASN A 324 6.43 4.07 1.76
C ASN A 324 5.88 3.10 0.72
N LYS A 325 6.70 2.15 0.26
CA LYS A 325 6.28 1.09 -0.66
C LYS A 325 5.29 0.12 -0.02
N LEU A 326 5.54 -0.29 1.22
CA LEU A 326 4.73 -1.31 1.91
C LEU A 326 3.49 -0.74 2.61
N PHE A 327 3.52 0.54 2.97
CA PHE A 327 2.43 1.24 3.67
C PHE A 327 2.18 2.60 2.99
N PRO A 328 1.75 2.60 1.72
CA PRO A 328 1.57 3.82 0.91
C PRO A 328 0.60 4.80 1.56
N GLU A 329 -0.44 4.31 2.23
CA GLU A 329 -1.43 5.08 2.97
C GLU A 329 -0.83 5.83 4.19
N LEU A 330 0.33 5.39 4.65
CA LEU A 330 1.12 6.00 5.72
C LEU A 330 2.36 6.74 5.16
N THR A 331 2.36 7.17 3.91
CA THR A 331 3.43 7.98 3.31
C THR A 331 3.21 9.48 3.52
N TYR A 332 4.29 10.25 3.71
CA TYR A 332 4.21 11.69 4.05
C TYR A 332 5.41 12.53 3.59
N THR A 333 6.50 11.88 3.16
CA THR A 333 7.62 12.48 2.41
C THR A 333 8.18 11.42 1.48
N ILE A 334 8.49 11.82 0.24
CA ILE A 334 9.39 11.06 -0.63
C ILE A 334 10.79 11.08 -0.01
N ALA A 335 11.50 9.96 -0.09
CA ALA A 335 12.89 9.86 0.36
C ALA A 335 13.79 10.82 -0.44
N ASP A 336 14.78 11.44 0.22
CA ASP A 336 15.70 12.38 -0.44
C ASP A 336 16.62 11.67 -1.45
N ASP A 337 16.87 10.37 -1.26
CA ASP A 337 17.64 9.46 -2.12
C ASP A 337 16.72 8.57 -2.97
N LEU A 338 15.94 9.20 -3.83
CA LEU A 338 15.11 8.48 -4.79
C LEU A 338 15.96 7.54 -5.67
N HIS A 339 15.47 6.32 -5.86
CA HIS A 339 16.04 5.38 -6.83
C HIS A 339 16.14 6.02 -8.22
N GLU A 340 17.20 5.71 -8.97
CA GLU A 340 17.52 6.29 -10.28
C GLU A 340 16.34 6.24 -11.27
N LYS A 341 15.49 5.21 -11.17
CA LYS A 341 14.25 5.07 -11.97
C LYS A 341 13.33 6.30 -11.90
N PHE A 342 13.30 7.02 -10.78
CA PHE A 342 12.41 8.15 -10.58
C PHE A 342 12.95 9.46 -11.13
N THR A 343 14.25 9.50 -11.42
CA THR A 343 14.99 10.67 -11.91
C THR A 343 15.49 10.50 -13.35
N THR A 344 15.42 9.28 -13.89
CA THR A 344 15.90 8.94 -15.24
C THR A 344 14.74 8.79 -16.22
N PHE A 345 14.90 9.44 -17.38
CA PHE A 345 13.91 9.46 -18.45
C PHE A 345 14.27 8.46 -19.52
N THR A 346 13.24 7.90 -20.15
CA THR A 346 13.37 7.00 -21.29
C THR A 346 13.05 7.70 -22.61
N PHE A 347 13.33 9.00 -22.68
CA PHE A 347 13.05 9.77 -23.87
C PHE A 347 13.99 9.40 -25.01
N ILE A 348 13.42 9.33 -26.21
CA ILE A 348 14.17 9.27 -27.46
C ILE A 348 15.03 10.54 -27.55
N GLU A 349 16.26 10.42 -27.98
CA GLU A 349 17.14 11.57 -28.19
C GLU A 349 16.56 12.51 -29.27
N SER A 350 15.99 13.62 -28.83
CA SER A 350 15.45 14.67 -29.69
C SER A 350 15.64 16.06 -29.06
N PRO A 351 15.62 17.14 -29.86
CA PRO A 351 15.59 18.51 -29.33
C PRO A 351 14.45 18.74 -28.36
N GLU A 352 13.27 18.18 -28.64
CA GLU A 352 12.09 18.25 -27.79
C GLU A 352 12.33 17.51 -26.46
N GLY A 353 12.97 16.34 -26.49
CA GLY A 353 13.30 15.55 -25.30
C GLY A 353 14.24 16.31 -24.36
N LYS A 354 15.25 17.00 -24.92
CA LYS A 354 16.14 17.88 -24.15
C LYS A 354 15.39 19.06 -23.54
N ALA A 355 14.49 19.69 -24.29
CA ALA A 355 13.69 20.81 -23.79
C ALA A 355 12.75 20.37 -22.64
N VAL A 356 12.13 19.19 -22.75
CA VAL A 356 11.34 18.61 -21.65
C VAL A 356 12.25 18.33 -20.45
N GLN A 357 13.44 17.77 -20.67
CA GLN A 357 14.41 17.52 -19.59
C GLN A 357 14.81 18.80 -18.85
N GLU A 358 15.04 19.89 -19.58
CA GLU A 358 15.33 21.21 -19.00
C GLU A 358 14.11 21.77 -18.24
N ALA A 359 12.89 21.59 -18.79
CA ALA A 359 11.65 22.11 -18.20
C ALA A 359 11.28 21.45 -16.86
N LEU A 360 11.68 20.19 -16.64
CA LEU A 360 11.56 19.52 -15.35
C LEU A 360 12.28 20.30 -14.24
N GLY A 361 13.40 20.95 -14.55
CA GLY A 361 14.20 21.71 -13.60
C GLY A 361 14.64 20.88 -12.39
N GLY A 362 14.57 21.47 -11.20
CA GLY A 362 14.95 20.81 -9.94
C GLY A 362 13.84 19.97 -9.28
N ARG A 363 12.84 19.52 -10.04
CA ARG A 363 11.74 18.70 -9.49
C ARG A 363 12.22 17.29 -9.13
N PRO A 364 11.65 16.65 -8.10
CA PRO A 364 12.11 15.32 -7.68
C PRO A 364 11.85 14.22 -8.72
N THR A 365 10.72 14.28 -9.44
CA THR A 365 10.33 13.26 -10.43
C THR A 365 9.50 13.85 -11.57
N ILE A 366 9.35 13.10 -12.68
CA ILE A 366 8.44 13.45 -13.78
C ILE A 366 6.99 13.61 -13.34
N LEU A 367 6.52 12.82 -12.37
CA LEU A 367 5.15 12.94 -11.85
C LEU A 367 4.91 14.31 -11.20
N HIS A 368 5.91 14.94 -10.58
CA HIS A 368 5.76 16.31 -10.06
C HIS A 368 5.64 17.32 -11.19
N TYR A 369 6.34 17.11 -12.30
CA TYR A 369 6.20 17.99 -13.46
C TYR A 369 4.84 17.81 -14.14
N LEU A 370 4.37 16.56 -14.29
CA LEU A 370 3.02 16.28 -14.76
C LEU A 370 1.97 16.84 -13.81
N GLN A 371 2.22 16.87 -12.49
CA GLN A 371 1.35 17.51 -11.52
C GLN A 371 1.19 19.00 -11.78
N ASP A 372 2.28 19.71 -12.06
CA ASP A 372 2.23 21.14 -12.39
C ASP A 372 1.43 21.39 -13.69
N ILE A 373 1.57 20.50 -14.67
CA ILE A 373 0.78 20.52 -15.91
C ILE A 373 -0.70 20.32 -15.59
N TYR A 374 -1.03 19.28 -14.80
CA TYR A 374 -2.39 19.00 -14.35
C TYR A 374 -3.02 20.17 -13.60
N GLU A 375 -2.33 20.73 -12.60
CA GLU A 375 -2.78 21.92 -11.87
C GLU A 375 -2.93 23.14 -12.77
N GLY A 376 -2.08 23.23 -13.81
CA GLY A 376 -2.16 24.22 -14.85
C GLY A 376 -3.43 24.14 -15.68
N ILE A 377 -3.82 22.93 -16.10
CA ILE A 377 -5.05 22.66 -16.86
C ILE A 377 -6.28 23.12 -16.07
N GLN A 378 -6.26 22.96 -14.75
CA GLN A 378 -7.35 23.37 -13.85
C GLN A 378 -7.50 24.90 -13.70
N LYS A 379 -6.59 25.72 -14.26
CA LYS A 379 -6.65 27.20 -14.16
C LYS A 379 -7.53 27.86 -15.24
N GLY A 380 -8.07 27.10 -16.20
CA GLY A 380 -9.03 27.57 -17.22
C GLY A 380 -8.62 27.30 -18.67
N ASP A 381 -9.53 27.58 -19.62
CA ASP A 381 -9.43 27.14 -21.02
C ASP A 381 -8.16 27.59 -21.75
N PHE A 382 -7.69 28.83 -21.53
CA PHE A 382 -6.45 29.33 -22.15
C PHE A 382 -5.21 28.52 -21.72
N PHE A 383 -5.20 28.04 -20.47
CA PHE A 383 -4.10 27.21 -19.97
C PHE A 383 -4.23 25.78 -20.47
N LYS A 384 -5.46 25.31 -20.69
CA LYS A 384 -5.74 23.95 -21.13
C LYS A 384 -5.06 23.59 -22.44
N ASP A 385 -5.20 24.40 -23.49
CA ASP A 385 -4.57 24.11 -24.78
C ASP A 385 -3.04 24.09 -24.67
N LYS A 386 -2.47 25.07 -23.95
CA LYS A 386 -1.03 25.14 -23.68
C LYS A 386 -0.51 23.87 -22.99
N TYR A 387 -1.21 23.38 -21.98
CA TYR A 387 -0.79 22.21 -21.22
C TYR A 387 -1.11 20.89 -21.93
N PHE A 388 -2.12 20.85 -22.79
CA PHE A 388 -2.38 19.72 -23.68
C PHE A 388 -1.27 19.57 -24.74
N ASP A 389 -0.80 20.68 -25.31
CA ASP A 389 0.35 20.70 -26.21
C ASP A 389 1.63 20.26 -25.49
N GLU A 390 1.79 20.60 -24.22
CA GLU A 390 2.93 20.15 -23.42
C GLU A 390 2.91 18.62 -23.20
N LEU A 391 1.74 18.04 -22.92
CA LEU A 391 1.57 16.59 -22.83
C LEU A 391 1.88 15.90 -24.17
N HIS A 392 1.46 16.51 -25.28
CA HIS A 392 1.78 16.02 -26.61
C HIS A 392 3.30 15.99 -26.85
N LYS A 393 4.04 17.04 -26.46
CA LYS A 393 5.51 17.04 -26.57
C LYS A 393 6.13 15.90 -25.76
N ILE A 394 5.68 15.70 -24.52
CA ILE A 394 6.16 14.59 -23.67
C ILE A 394 5.88 13.25 -24.36
N PHE A 395 4.68 13.07 -24.90
CA PHE A 395 4.28 11.87 -25.64
C PHE A 395 5.20 11.62 -26.85
N MET A 396 5.49 12.67 -27.62
CA MET A 396 6.38 12.57 -28.79
C MET A 396 7.83 12.22 -28.40
N CYS A 397 8.26 12.55 -27.19
CA CYS A 397 9.58 12.19 -26.67
C CYS A 397 9.65 10.76 -26.12
N GLY A 398 8.54 10.18 -25.67
CA GLY A 398 8.53 8.83 -25.11
C GLY A 398 8.90 7.76 -26.14
N GLU A 399 9.47 6.66 -25.67
CA GLU A 399 9.82 5.51 -26.50
C GLU A 399 8.69 4.47 -26.57
N ARG A 400 8.75 3.56 -27.54
CA ARG A 400 7.77 2.48 -27.64
C ARG A 400 7.93 1.51 -26.45
N PRO A 401 6.84 1.12 -25.76
CA PRO A 401 6.93 0.28 -24.57
C PRO A 401 7.00 -1.21 -24.94
N ASP A 402 8.16 -1.64 -25.42
CA ASP A 402 8.40 -3.05 -25.72
C ASP A 402 8.45 -3.88 -24.43
N GLY A 403 7.73 -5.02 -24.41
CA GLY A 403 7.73 -5.96 -23.29
C GLY A 403 6.79 -5.63 -22.12
N ILE A 404 5.81 -4.74 -22.32
CA ILE A 404 4.79 -4.45 -21.30
C ILE A 404 4.00 -5.71 -20.92
N ASN A 405 3.84 -5.97 -19.61
CA ASN A 405 3.12 -7.13 -19.09
C ASN A 405 2.54 -6.86 -17.70
N GLY A 406 1.70 -7.79 -17.23
CA GLY A 406 1.18 -7.77 -15.86
C GLY A 406 0.10 -6.70 -15.66
N PHE A 407 0.05 -6.13 -14.47
CA PHE A 407 -0.92 -5.12 -14.08
C PHE A 407 -0.23 -3.77 -13.90
N LEU A 408 -0.81 -2.72 -14.47
CA LEU A 408 -0.37 -1.33 -14.29
C LEU A 408 -1.53 -0.48 -13.79
N HIS A 409 -1.25 0.35 -12.79
CA HIS A 409 -2.21 1.27 -12.20
C HIS A 409 -2.54 2.42 -13.13
N GLY A 410 -3.79 2.84 -13.14
CA GLY A 410 -4.29 3.93 -13.98
C GLY A 410 -4.21 5.29 -13.30
N GLY A 411 -3.97 6.33 -14.11
CA GLY A 411 -4.23 7.73 -13.77
C GLY A 411 -4.72 8.47 -15.01
N VAL A 412 -5.52 9.51 -14.86
CA VAL A 412 -5.95 10.36 -15.98
C VAL A 412 -5.24 11.70 -15.89
N VAL A 413 -4.79 12.24 -17.00
CA VAL A 413 -4.08 13.52 -16.98
C VAL A 413 -4.98 14.63 -17.48
N SER A 414 -5.68 14.42 -18.59
CA SER A 414 -6.60 15.42 -19.14
C SER A 414 -7.50 14.84 -20.22
N PHE A 415 -8.66 15.46 -20.41
CA PHE A 415 -9.50 15.33 -21.60
C PHE A 415 -9.47 16.60 -22.45
N LYS A 416 -9.61 16.48 -23.77
CA LYS A 416 -9.84 17.56 -24.73
C LYS A 416 -11.20 17.37 -25.37
N ASN A 417 -11.92 18.47 -25.60
CA ASN A 417 -13.10 18.42 -26.44
C ASN A 417 -12.64 18.39 -27.89
N ALA A 418 -12.64 17.20 -28.46
CA ALA A 418 -12.30 16.96 -29.85
C ALA A 418 -13.52 16.36 -30.59
N GLY A 419 -13.47 16.34 -31.92
CA GLY A 419 -14.45 15.71 -32.78
C GLY A 419 -15.90 16.02 -32.46
N PHE A 420 -16.72 14.99 -32.25
CA PHE A 420 -18.15 15.13 -31.98
C PHE A 420 -18.47 15.85 -30.66
N LEU A 421 -17.51 15.93 -29.72
CA LEU A 421 -17.66 16.63 -28.44
C LEU A 421 -17.38 18.13 -28.53
N THR A 422 -16.85 18.62 -29.65
CA THR A 422 -16.63 20.08 -29.88
C THR A 422 -17.92 20.89 -29.75
N LYS A 423 -19.08 20.30 -30.06
CA LYS A 423 -20.41 20.93 -29.94
C LYS A 423 -20.80 21.30 -28.50
N PHE A 424 -20.09 20.79 -27.50
CA PHE A 424 -20.41 21.05 -26.09
C PHE A 424 -19.66 22.27 -25.51
N ASP A 425 -18.83 22.97 -26.30
CA ASP A 425 -18.20 24.31 -26.09
C ASP A 425 -17.47 24.57 -24.76
N ARG A 426 -17.56 23.64 -23.81
CA ARG A 426 -16.88 23.56 -22.52
C ARG A 426 -16.38 22.15 -22.36
N SER A 427 -15.19 21.98 -21.78
CA SER A 427 -14.70 20.65 -21.46
C SER A 427 -15.42 20.05 -20.26
N VAL A 428 -16.68 19.70 -20.49
CA VAL A 428 -17.55 19.04 -19.53
C VAL A 428 -16.84 17.85 -18.94
N LEU A 429 -16.04 17.10 -19.71
CA LEU A 429 -15.26 15.99 -19.16
C LEU A 429 -14.17 16.45 -18.18
N ASN A 430 -13.36 17.48 -18.45
CA ASN A 430 -12.39 17.96 -17.45
C ASN A 430 -13.04 18.64 -16.25
N ASP A 431 -14.17 19.30 -16.43
CA ASP A 431 -14.91 19.95 -15.35
C ASP A 431 -15.63 18.91 -14.47
N LEU A 432 -16.19 17.88 -15.10
CA LEU A 432 -16.93 16.82 -14.45
C LEU A 432 -15.98 15.78 -13.85
N TYR A 433 -14.85 15.49 -14.49
CA TYR A 433 -13.95 14.41 -14.12
C TYR A 433 -13.52 14.50 -12.66
N PRO A 434 -13.00 15.62 -12.11
CA PRO A 434 -12.73 15.75 -10.69
C PRO A 434 -13.93 15.41 -9.79
N ALA A 435 -15.15 15.77 -10.20
CA ALA A 435 -16.36 15.48 -9.44
C ALA A 435 -16.83 14.01 -9.57
N ILE A 436 -16.61 13.36 -10.71
CA ILE A 436 -17.01 11.96 -10.94
C ILE A 436 -15.92 10.95 -10.60
N ARG A 437 -14.67 11.39 -10.45
CA ARG A 437 -13.50 10.54 -10.29
C ARG A 437 -13.40 9.83 -8.94
N PRO A 438 -13.80 10.42 -7.79
CA PRO A 438 -13.99 9.65 -6.55
C PRO A 438 -14.96 8.48 -6.75
N PHE A 439 -15.80 8.56 -7.78
CA PHE A 439 -16.77 7.55 -8.16
C PHE A 439 -16.34 6.75 -9.41
N SER A 440 -15.16 7.02 -9.99
CA SER A 440 -14.63 6.24 -11.11
C SER A 440 -14.06 4.93 -10.56
N PRO A 441 -14.59 3.79 -10.99
CA PRO A 441 -14.12 2.50 -10.50
C PRO A 441 -12.84 2.01 -11.19
N TRP A 442 -12.36 2.71 -12.23
CA TRP A 442 -11.19 2.31 -13.01
C TRP A 442 -9.92 2.34 -12.16
N SER A 443 -9.24 1.21 -12.05
CA SER A 443 -8.00 1.05 -11.27
C SER A 443 -6.74 0.93 -12.13
N GLY A 444 -6.87 0.54 -13.40
CA GLY A 444 -5.71 0.32 -14.27
C GLY A 444 -6.00 -0.61 -15.44
N LYS A 445 -4.94 -1.23 -15.97
CA LYS A 445 -5.02 -2.17 -17.10
C LYS A 445 -4.14 -3.39 -16.85
N THR A 446 -4.58 -4.52 -17.39
CA THR A 446 -3.80 -5.77 -17.45
C THR A 446 -3.25 -6.00 -18.85
N PHE A 447 -2.11 -6.69 -18.92
CA PHE A 447 -1.36 -6.98 -20.14
C PHE A 447 -0.86 -8.42 -20.10
N THR A 448 -1.38 -9.25 -21.00
CA THR A 448 -1.00 -10.66 -21.12
C THR A 448 -0.51 -10.91 -22.53
N SER A 449 0.79 -11.20 -22.67
CA SER A 449 1.37 -11.65 -23.94
C SER A 449 0.65 -12.90 -24.41
N THR A 450 0.32 -12.95 -25.69
CA THR A 450 -0.59 -13.95 -26.24
C THR A 450 -0.25 -14.25 -27.70
N THR A 451 -0.96 -15.19 -28.31
CA THR A 451 -0.78 -15.59 -29.71
C THR A 451 -2.04 -15.28 -30.53
N VAL A 452 -1.91 -15.33 -31.87
CA VAL A 452 -3.07 -15.24 -32.79
C VAL A 452 -4.14 -16.28 -32.44
N ASP A 453 -3.73 -17.51 -32.12
CA ASP A 453 -4.64 -18.60 -31.78
C ASP A 453 -5.40 -18.34 -30.48
N ASP A 454 -4.76 -17.73 -29.50
CA ASP A 454 -5.39 -17.37 -28.24
C ASP A 454 -6.42 -16.24 -28.44
N ILE A 455 -6.06 -15.16 -29.15
CA ILE A 455 -7.00 -14.04 -29.39
C ILE A 455 -8.14 -14.43 -30.32
N LYS A 456 -7.99 -15.51 -31.10
CA LYS A 456 -9.09 -16.10 -31.89
C LYS A 456 -10.28 -16.50 -31.02
N THR A 457 -10.04 -16.85 -29.76
CA THR A 457 -11.14 -17.17 -28.81
C THR A 457 -11.96 -15.93 -28.43
N TYR A 458 -11.41 -14.73 -28.62
CA TYR A 458 -12.06 -13.46 -28.27
C TYR A 458 -12.69 -12.77 -29.49
N ILE A 459 -11.95 -12.69 -30.60
CA ILE A 459 -12.38 -11.93 -31.79
C ILE A 459 -12.65 -12.82 -33.03
N GLY A 460 -12.68 -14.15 -32.84
CA GLY A 460 -12.98 -15.09 -33.92
C GLY A 460 -11.99 -15.02 -35.07
N ASP A 461 -12.47 -15.23 -36.30
CA ASP A 461 -11.62 -15.24 -37.50
C ASP A 461 -10.95 -13.89 -37.80
N ASN A 462 -11.39 -12.79 -37.17
CA ASN A 462 -10.72 -11.49 -37.27
C ASN A 462 -9.30 -11.50 -36.66
N ALA A 463 -8.98 -12.48 -35.81
CA ALA A 463 -7.63 -12.69 -35.28
C ALA A 463 -6.56 -12.80 -36.36
N ARG A 464 -6.92 -13.25 -37.58
CA ARG A 464 -5.99 -13.33 -38.72
C ARG A 464 -5.38 -11.98 -39.10
N TYR A 465 -6.03 -10.88 -38.77
CA TYR A 465 -5.46 -9.53 -38.96
C TYR A 465 -4.10 -9.36 -38.27
N TYR A 466 -3.86 -10.08 -37.17
CA TYR A 466 -2.63 -10.03 -36.40
C TYR A 466 -1.59 -11.09 -36.82
N GLU A 467 -1.83 -11.85 -37.90
CA GLU A 467 -0.84 -12.81 -38.42
C GLU A 467 0.45 -12.08 -38.83
N GLY A 468 1.58 -12.47 -38.21
CA GLY A 468 2.89 -11.87 -38.46
C GLY A 468 3.13 -10.53 -37.74
N ILE A 469 2.21 -10.10 -36.86
CA ILE A 469 2.38 -8.92 -36.00
C ILE A 469 2.89 -9.38 -34.64
N GLU A 470 3.97 -8.75 -34.15
CA GLU A 470 4.53 -9.02 -32.82
C GLU A 470 4.92 -7.69 -32.13
N PRO A 471 4.68 -7.55 -30.80
CA PRO A 471 3.98 -8.50 -29.93
C PRO A 471 2.46 -8.43 -30.12
N ILE A 472 1.77 -9.51 -29.75
CA ILE A 472 0.32 -9.52 -29.53
C ILE A 472 0.06 -9.61 -28.03
N ILE A 473 -0.72 -8.68 -27.51
CA ILE A 473 -1.03 -8.60 -26.09
C ILE A 473 -2.55 -8.49 -25.92
N LEU A 474 -3.14 -9.40 -25.15
CA LEU A 474 -4.51 -9.24 -24.69
C LEU A 474 -4.50 -8.37 -23.43
N GLY A 475 -5.27 -7.29 -23.43
CA GLY A 475 -5.42 -6.45 -22.26
C GLY A 475 -6.87 -6.16 -21.91
N ALA A 476 -7.07 -5.71 -20.68
CA ALA A 476 -8.38 -5.31 -20.17
C ALA A 476 -8.24 -4.18 -19.16
N ASN A 477 -9.24 -3.31 -19.10
CA ASN A 477 -9.38 -2.36 -18.00
C ASN A 477 -9.80 -3.11 -16.73
N THR A 478 -9.22 -2.72 -15.61
CA THR A 478 -9.53 -3.27 -14.30
C THR A 478 -10.35 -2.28 -13.49
N TYR A 479 -11.24 -2.82 -12.67
CA TYR A 479 -12.08 -2.04 -11.78
C TYR A 479 -11.94 -2.56 -10.35
N ARG A 480 -11.96 -1.65 -9.38
CA ARG A 480 -11.96 -1.96 -7.95
C ARG A 480 -13.36 -1.83 -7.36
N LYS A 481 -13.61 -2.53 -6.25
CA LYS A 481 -14.85 -2.42 -5.48
C LYS A 481 -14.52 -1.97 -4.06
N ASP A 482 -14.43 -0.65 -3.87
CA ASP A 482 -14.19 -0.07 -2.56
C ASP A 482 -15.52 0.23 -1.84
N ILE A 483 -15.51 0.14 -0.51
CA ILE A 483 -16.66 0.47 0.35
C ILE A 483 -17.04 1.96 0.24
N ASP A 484 -16.10 2.79 -0.20
CA ASP A 484 -16.26 4.23 -0.36
C ASP A 484 -16.77 4.64 -1.77
N LEU A 485 -16.95 3.68 -2.69
CA LEU A 485 -17.58 3.97 -3.98
C LEU A 485 -19.06 4.32 -3.80
N SER A 486 -19.56 5.23 -4.63
CA SER A 486 -20.98 5.56 -4.62
C SER A 486 -21.83 4.36 -5.05
N LEU A 487 -23.09 4.32 -4.60
CA LEU A 487 -24.06 3.31 -5.01
C LEU A 487 -24.17 3.20 -6.55
N PRO A 488 -24.21 4.32 -7.32
CA PRO A 488 -24.20 4.24 -8.78
C PRO A 488 -22.93 3.61 -9.37
N ALA A 489 -21.74 3.92 -8.83
CA ALA A 489 -20.49 3.35 -9.31
C ALA A 489 -20.42 1.84 -9.05
N THR A 490 -20.82 1.43 -7.84
CA THR A 490 -20.91 0.01 -7.47
C THR A 490 -21.92 -0.71 -8.36
N ALA A 491 -23.10 -0.11 -8.56
CA ALA A 491 -24.13 -0.67 -9.43
C ALA A 491 -23.64 -0.80 -10.87
N PHE A 492 -22.95 0.20 -11.43
CA PHE A 492 -22.38 0.13 -12.77
C PHE A 492 -21.47 -1.10 -12.93
N ILE A 493 -20.50 -1.28 -12.03
CA ILE A 493 -19.57 -2.42 -12.06
C ILE A 493 -20.30 -3.76 -11.95
N GLU A 494 -21.28 -3.86 -11.04
CA GLU A 494 -22.07 -5.07 -10.80
C GLU A 494 -23.08 -5.40 -11.91
N HIS A 495 -23.24 -4.52 -12.89
CA HIS A 495 -24.20 -4.66 -13.98
C HIS A 495 -23.55 -4.56 -15.36
N LEU A 496 -22.21 -4.52 -15.46
CA LEU A 496 -21.49 -4.51 -16.74
C LEU A 496 -21.90 -5.70 -17.63
N ASP A 497 -22.01 -6.90 -17.04
CA ASP A 497 -22.49 -8.10 -17.72
C ASP A 497 -23.95 -7.97 -18.18
N LYS A 498 -24.81 -7.40 -17.34
CA LYS A 498 -26.25 -7.24 -17.61
C LYS A 498 -26.54 -6.23 -18.71
N ILE A 499 -25.63 -5.29 -18.95
CA ILE A 499 -25.71 -4.37 -20.10
C ILE A 499 -25.02 -4.93 -21.36
N GLY A 500 -24.59 -6.20 -21.31
CA GLY A 500 -24.07 -6.95 -22.47
C GLY A 500 -22.56 -6.81 -22.68
N MET A 501 -21.81 -6.26 -21.73
CA MET A 501 -20.36 -6.15 -21.85
C MET A 501 -19.65 -7.46 -21.48
N VAL A 502 -18.51 -7.72 -22.14
CA VAL A 502 -17.63 -8.82 -21.76
C VAL A 502 -16.97 -8.48 -20.42
N VAL A 503 -17.13 -9.37 -19.44
CA VAL A 503 -16.53 -9.26 -18.11
C VAL A 503 -15.87 -10.56 -17.69
N GLU A 504 -14.78 -10.44 -16.94
CA GLU A 504 -14.11 -11.57 -16.31
C GLU A 504 -13.79 -11.22 -14.86
N TYR A 505 -14.00 -12.19 -13.97
CA TYR A 505 -13.69 -12.02 -12.56
C TYR A 505 -12.28 -12.51 -12.26
N PRO A 506 -11.55 -11.79 -11.37
CA PRO A 506 -10.14 -12.01 -11.13
C PRO A 506 -9.86 -13.33 -10.40
N ASP A 507 -8.70 -13.90 -10.66
CA ASP A 507 -8.17 -15.03 -9.88
C ASP A 507 -7.61 -14.59 -8.50
N GLU A 508 -7.06 -15.54 -7.73
CA GLU A 508 -6.52 -15.25 -6.39
C GLU A 508 -5.22 -14.43 -6.38
N GLU A 509 -4.49 -14.35 -7.48
CA GLU A 509 -3.35 -13.44 -7.62
C GLU A 509 -3.82 -12.04 -7.99
N GLU A 510 -4.73 -11.92 -8.95
CA GLU A 510 -5.33 -10.66 -9.38
C GLU A 510 -6.13 -9.98 -8.26
N LYS A 511 -6.85 -10.75 -7.42
CA LYS A 511 -7.50 -10.22 -6.20
C LYS A 511 -6.52 -9.60 -5.22
N ARG A 512 -5.27 -10.11 -5.15
CA ARG A 512 -4.23 -9.51 -4.29
C ARG A 512 -3.75 -8.17 -4.83
N LYS A 513 -3.95 -7.90 -6.12
CA LYS A 513 -3.72 -6.62 -6.78
C LYS A 513 -4.96 -5.71 -6.72
N GLU A 514 -5.93 -6.04 -5.87
CA GLU A 514 -7.19 -5.30 -5.65
C GLU A 514 -8.08 -5.16 -6.92
N ILE A 515 -7.88 -6.03 -7.91
CA ILE A 515 -8.79 -6.15 -9.05
C ILE A 515 -10.08 -6.81 -8.57
N TYR A 516 -11.22 -6.23 -8.92
CA TYR A 516 -12.56 -6.80 -8.66
C TYR A 516 -13.21 -7.38 -9.92
N VAL A 517 -13.08 -6.69 -11.06
CA VAL A 517 -13.57 -7.18 -12.36
C VAL A 517 -12.70 -6.61 -13.48
N LYS A 518 -12.53 -7.39 -14.54
CA LYS A 518 -11.91 -7.01 -15.81
C LYS A 518 -12.98 -6.81 -16.86
N SER A 519 -12.92 -5.73 -17.62
CA SER A 519 -13.81 -5.44 -18.74
C SER A 519 -13.14 -4.47 -19.72
N PHE A 520 -13.84 -4.04 -20.78
CA PHE A 520 -13.29 -3.19 -21.85
C PHE A 520 -11.98 -3.78 -22.36
N TYR A 521 -12.09 -4.97 -22.95
CA TYR A 521 -10.96 -5.70 -23.52
C TYR A 521 -10.41 -4.97 -24.74
N PHE A 522 -9.12 -5.15 -24.98
CA PHE A 522 -8.42 -4.62 -26.13
C PHE A 522 -7.34 -5.59 -26.59
N ILE A 523 -7.01 -5.53 -27.88
CA ILE A 523 -5.81 -6.15 -28.42
C ILE A 523 -4.74 -5.07 -28.57
N ALA A 524 -3.61 -5.27 -27.91
CA ALA A 524 -2.46 -4.39 -28.00
C ALA A 524 -1.43 -4.97 -28.98
N ALA A 525 -0.99 -4.15 -29.93
CA ALA A 525 0.01 -4.50 -30.93
C ALA A 525 0.80 -3.28 -31.38
N ASN A 526 1.98 -3.51 -31.97
CA ASN A 526 2.79 -2.45 -32.53
C ASN A 526 2.14 -1.90 -33.82
N GLY A 527 2.17 -0.58 -33.98
CA GLY A 527 1.63 0.07 -35.17
C GLY A 527 2.05 1.53 -35.30
N LYS A 528 1.77 2.12 -36.46
CA LYS A 528 1.95 3.56 -36.70
C LYS A 528 0.78 4.32 -36.11
N SER A 529 1.07 5.44 -35.46
CA SER A 529 0.05 6.28 -34.83
C SER A 529 -1.11 6.65 -35.77
N PHE A 530 -2.33 6.49 -35.29
CA PHE A 530 -3.56 6.95 -35.93
C PHE A 530 -3.79 8.45 -35.76
N ASN A 531 -3.13 9.09 -34.78
CA ASN A 531 -3.19 10.53 -34.62
C ASN A 531 -2.30 11.20 -35.69
N PRO A 532 -2.85 11.99 -36.63
CA PRO A 532 -2.06 12.62 -37.69
C PRO A 532 -0.96 13.55 -37.15
N GLU A 533 -1.14 14.11 -35.95
CA GLU A 533 -0.15 14.99 -35.30
C GLU A 533 1.14 14.24 -34.93
N ASN A 534 1.07 12.91 -34.77
CA ASN A 534 2.20 12.08 -34.36
C ASN A 534 3.12 11.64 -35.52
N ARG A 535 2.83 12.05 -36.77
CA ARG A 535 3.71 11.83 -37.95
C ARG A 535 4.15 10.37 -38.13
N GLU A 536 3.22 9.43 -38.03
CA GLU A 536 3.48 7.98 -38.19
C GLU A 536 4.44 7.37 -37.16
N LYS A 537 4.63 7.99 -35.98
CA LYS A 537 5.43 7.42 -34.89
C LYS A 537 5.00 5.97 -34.60
N GLU A 538 5.97 5.07 -34.51
CA GLU A 538 5.72 3.68 -34.10
C GLU A 538 5.46 3.61 -32.59
N LEU A 539 4.35 2.99 -32.22
CA LEU A 539 3.80 2.97 -30.87
C LEU A 539 3.21 1.58 -30.57
N LEU A 540 2.89 1.35 -29.30
CA LEU A 540 2.00 0.26 -28.92
C LEU A 540 0.57 0.80 -28.88
N GLN A 541 -0.32 0.22 -29.68
CA GLN A 541 -1.70 0.66 -29.86
C GLN A 541 -2.66 -0.34 -29.24
N PHE A 542 -3.69 0.13 -28.53
CA PHE A 542 -4.72 -0.68 -27.90
C PHE A 542 -6.02 -0.56 -28.69
N ASN A 543 -6.44 -1.65 -29.32
CA ASN A 543 -7.64 -1.69 -30.14
C ASN A 543 -8.86 -2.17 -29.34
N TYR A 544 -9.76 -1.25 -28.98
CA TYR A 544 -11.03 -1.53 -28.31
C TYR A 544 -12.20 -1.75 -29.28
N ARG A 545 -11.97 -1.55 -30.58
CA ARG A 545 -13.02 -1.40 -31.58
C ARG A 545 -13.56 -2.73 -32.12
N TRP A 546 -13.01 -3.86 -31.70
CA TRP A 546 -13.49 -5.18 -32.07
C TRP A 546 -14.94 -5.38 -31.59
N PRO A 547 -15.91 -5.61 -32.51
CA PRO A 547 -17.32 -5.76 -32.15
C PRO A 547 -17.58 -6.87 -31.13
N GLU A 548 -16.77 -7.94 -31.15
CA GLU A 548 -16.87 -9.09 -30.25
C GLU A 548 -16.61 -8.75 -28.79
N PHE A 549 -15.91 -7.64 -28.49
CA PHE A 549 -15.71 -7.18 -27.12
C PHE A 549 -16.96 -6.52 -26.52
N HIS A 550 -17.97 -6.18 -27.33
CA HIS A 550 -19.18 -5.49 -26.90
C HIS A 550 -18.88 -4.23 -26.07
N THR A 551 -17.80 -3.53 -26.40
CA THR A 551 -17.37 -2.29 -25.74
C THR A 551 -18.47 -1.22 -25.90
N MET A 552 -18.83 -0.51 -24.83
CA MET A 552 -19.85 0.53 -24.91
C MET A 552 -19.31 1.82 -25.54
N PRO A 553 -20.16 2.70 -26.11
CA PRO A 553 -19.77 4.06 -26.47
C PRO A 553 -19.27 4.88 -25.26
N PRO A 554 -18.23 5.74 -25.44
CA PRO A 554 -17.50 5.98 -26.68
C PRO A 554 -16.38 4.96 -26.96
N ASP A 555 -16.03 4.07 -26.02
CA ASP A 555 -14.80 3.27 -26.06
C ASP A 555 -14.70 2.29 -27.23
N HIS A 556 -15.81 1.83 -27.82
CA HIS A 556 -15.77 1.07 -29.08
C HIS A 556 -15.27 1.86 -30.31
N LEU A 557 -15.05 3.17 -30.16
CA LEU A 557 -14.46 4.04 -31.18
C LEU A 557 -13.00 4.37 -30.89
N CYS A 558 -12.44 3.85 -29.79
CA CYS A 558 -11.13 4.23 -29.28
C CYS A 558 -10.01 3.32 -29.80
N PHE A 559 -8.90 3.96 -30.14
CA PHE A 559 -7.56 3.40 -30.00
C PHE A 559 -6.84 4.15 -28.88
N ASP A 560 -6.33 3.44 -27.88
CA ASP A 560 -5.30 4.07 -27.04
C ASP A 560 -3.95 3.91 -27.71
N GLU A 561 -3.06 4.89 -27.56
CA GLU A 561 -1.68 4.76 -28.00
C GLU A 561 -0.76 5.15 -26.85
N ILE A 562 0.27 4.34 -26.59
CA ILE A 562 1.10 4.51 -25.41
C ILE A 562 2.59 4.60 -25.71
N VAL A 563 3.29 5.38 -24.89
CA VAL A 563 4.75 5.50 -24.84
C VAL A 563 5.27 5.29 -23.43
N ARG A 564 6.50 4.79 -23.30
CA ARG A 564 7.26 4.78 -22.06
C ARG A 564 7.95 6.13 -21.89
N ILE A 565 7.79 6.75 -20.72
CA ILE A 565 8.38 8.06 -20.38
C ILE A 565 9.42 7.94 -19.25
N ALA A 566 9.28 6.91 -18.41
CA ALA A 566 10.30 6.45 -17.47
C ALA A 566 10.15 4.94 -17.27
N ASP A 567 11.14 4.28 -16.67
CA ASP A 567 11.04 2.84 -16.36
C ASP A 567 9.84 2.59 -15.43
N GLY A 568 8.89 1.76 -15.88
CA GLY A 568 7.64 1.49 -15.17
C GLY A 568 6.57 2.61 -15.23
N LEU A 569 6.76 3.68 -16.03
CA LEU A 569 5.79 4.76 -16.21
C LEU A 569 5.53 5.06 -17.68
N TYR A 570 4.25 5.09 -18.05
CA TYR A 570 3.79 5.21 -19.42
C TYR A 570 2.79 6.36 -19.55
N LEU A 571 2.87 7.09 -20.66
CA LEU A 571 1.90 8.09 -21.06
C LEU A 571 1.08 7.54 -22.23
N GLY A 572 -0.23 7.50 -22.07
CA GLY A 572 -1.18 7.12 -23.10
C GLY A 572 -1.98 8.31 -23.61
N GLN A 573 -2.39 8.24 -24.87
CA GLN A 573 -3.38 9.14 -25.45
C GLN A 573 -4.63 8.39 -25.89
N LEU A 574 -5.78 9.06 -25.79
CA LEU A 574 -7.11 8.53 -26.12
C LEU A 574 -7.50 8.99 -27.53
N VAL A 575 -7.37 8.13 -28.53
CA VAL A 575 -7.58 8.48 -29.94
C VAL A 575 -8.92 7.90 -30.41
N TYR A 576 -9.93 8.74 -30.57
CA TYR A 576 -11.27 8.28 -30.99
C TYR A 576 -11.55 8.61 -32.45
N SER A 577 -12.27 7.69 -33.11
CA SER A 577 -12.92 7.96 -34.40
C SER A 577 -13.96 9.08 -34.22
N THR A 578 -13.87 10.10 -35.07
CA THR A 578 -14.89 11.16 -35.13
C THR A 578 -16.04 10.84 -36.09
N ARG A 579 -16.04 9.62 -36.65
CA ARG A 579 -17.04 9.08 -37.58
C ARG A 579 -17.73 7.86 -36.95
N PRO A 580 -18.52 8.04 -35.87
CA PRO A 580 -19.17 6.95 -35.16
C PRO A 580 -20.18 6.16 -36.01
N GLU A 581 -20.64 6.74 -37.11
CA GLU A 581 -21.54 6.11 -38.07
C GLU A 581 -20.89 5.04 -38.94
N ILE A 582 -19.55 4.96 -38.96
CA ILE A 582 -18.80 3.99 -39.75
C ILE A 582 -18.41 2.82 -38.84
N PRO A 583 -18.94 1.60 -39.06
CA PRO A 583 -18.54 0.41 -38.31
C PRO A 583 -17.03 0.15 -38.43
N TYR A 584 -16.44 -0.37 -37.37
CA TYR A 584 -15.03 -0.76 -37.40
C TYR A 584 -14.84 -2.01 -38.25
N ASP A 585 -13.90 -1.94 -39.19
CA ASP A 585 -13.44 -3.04 -40.03
C ASP A 585 -11.92 -2.85 -40.24
N PRO A 586 -11.08 -3.82 -39.82
CA PRO A 586 -9.62 -3.73 -39.96
C PRO A 586 -9.14 -3.64 -41.42
N GLY A 587 -9.97 -4.01 -42.41
CA GLY A 587 -9.65 -3.88 -43.83
C GLY A 587 -9.99 -2.52 -44.42
N THR A 588 -10.65 -1.64 -43.66
CA THR A 588 -11.00 -0.28 -44.08
C THR A 588 -9.84 0.67 -43.85
N ASP A 589 -9.58 1.58 -44.81
CA ASP A 589 -8.57 2.63 -44.65
C ASP A 589 -8.85 3.49 -43.42
N ASP A 590 -7.87 3.57 -42.51
CA ASP A 590 -7.96 4.29 -41.25
C ASP A 590 -8.30 5.77 -41.40
N ALA A 591 -7.91 6.38 -42.52
CA ALA A 591 -8.22 7.79 -42.82
C ALA A 591 -9.74 8.05 -42.88
N LEU A 592 -10.56 7.03 -43.16
CA LEU A 592 -12.01 7.15 -43.22
C LEU A 592 -12.64 7.39 -41.84
N TYR A 593 -12.03 6.90 -40.77
CA TYR A 593 -12.54 7.07 -39.39
C TYR A 593 -12.27 8.46 -38.81
N LYS A 594 -11.32 9.22 -39.37
CA LYS A 594 -10.92 10.55 -38.92
C LYS A 594 -10.65 10.60 -37.42
N TYR A 595 -9.52 10.05 -37.02
CA TYR A 595 -9.13 10.00 -35.62
C TYR A 595 -8.65 11.35 -35.09
N GLU A 596 -9.04 11.66 -33.85
CA GLU A 596 -8.54 12.81 -33.10
C GLU A 596 -8.16 12.40 -31.67
N ASN A 597 -7.27 13.16 -31.03
CA ASN A 597 -6.90 12.95 -29.63
C ASN A 597 -7.88 13.66 -28.68
N PHE A 598 -8.49 12.88 -27.79
CA PHE A 598 -9.47 13.33 -26.79
C PHE A 598 -8.91 13.41 -25.38
N GLY A 599 -7.67 12.99 -25.13
CA GLY A 599 -7.13 13.01 -23.78
C GLY A 599 -5.83 12.26 -23.59
N TYR A 600 -5.26 12.42 -22.40
CA TYR A 600 -4.09 11.70 -21.95
C TYR A 600 -4.38 10.97 -20.64
N PHE A 601 -3.81 9.78 -20.51
CA PHE A 601 -3.85 8.96 -19.31
C PHE A 601 -2.45 8.43 -19.01
N MET A 602 -2.25 7.85 -17.83
CA MET A 602 -1.02 7.20 -17.44
C MET A 602 -1.28 5.76 -17.03
N LEU A 603 -0.27 4.93 -17.26
CA LEU A 603 -0.14 3.61 -16.68
C LEU A 603 1.17 3.57 -15.90
N MET A 604 1.15 2.94 -14.74
CA MET A 604 2.31 2.96 -13.86
C MET A 604 2.43 1.69 -13.01
N ASP A 605 3.66 1.29 -12.72
CA ASP A 605 3.94 0.20 -11.78
C ASP A 605 3.63 0.60 -10.33
N ASP A 606 3.77 -0.35 -9.40
CA ASP A 606 3.49 -0.13 -7.97
C ASP A 606 4.35 0.99 -7.36
N ASP A 607 5.59 1.15 -7.82
CA ASP A 607 6.51 2.14 -7.28
C ASP A 607 6.08 3.56 -7.69
N TRP A 608 5.70 3.75 -8.95
CA TRP A 608 5.16 5.01 -9.45
C TRP A 608 3.75 5.30 -8.93
N HIS A 609 2.93 4.27 -8.75
CA HIS A 609 1.62 4.41 -8.11
C HIS A 609 1.74 4.94 -6.69
N ALA A 610 2.71 4.44 -5.91
CA ALA A 610 3.00 4.96 -4.58
C ALA A 610 3.43 6.44 -4.61
N VAL A 611 4.21 6.87 -5.61
CA VAL A 611 4.58 8.29 -5.80
C VAL A 611 3.36 9.13 -6.17
N LYS A 612 2.52 8.65 -7.11
CA LYS A 612 1.27 9.32 -7.50
C LYS A 612 0.40 9.57 -6.27
N ASP A 613 0.12 8.53 -5.49
CA ASP A 613 -0.73 8.63 -4.30
C ASP A 613 -0.10 9.52 -3.23
N PHE A 614 1.22 9.50 -3.09
CA PHE A 614 1.92 10.37 -2.16
C PHE A 614 1.77 11.85 -2.52
N ILE A 615 2.01 12.23 -3.78
CA ILE A 615 1.91 13.64 -4.19
C ILE A 615 0.46 14.07 -4.41
N LEU A 616 -0.49 13.15 -4.23
CA LEU A 616 -1.90 13.32 -4.56
C LEU A 616 -2.10 13.72 -6.03
N PHE A 617 -1.26 13.19 -6.91
CA PHE A 617 -1.39 13.45 -8.34
C PHE A 617 -2.70 12.87 -8.81
N ASP A 618 -3.53 13.74 -9.37
CA ASP A 618 -4.80 13.35 -9.94
C ASP A 618 -5.70 12.68 -8.88
N THR A 619 -5.55 12.97 -7.58
CA THR A 619 -6.45 12.49 -6.51
C THR A 619 -6.93 13.67 -5.67
N ASP A 620 -8.18 13.64 -5.21
CA ASP A 620 -8.74 14.74 -4.41
C ASP A 620 -7.97 14.99 -3.10
N LYS A 621 -7.84 16.28 -2.73
CA LYS A 621 -7.37 16.78 -1.43
C LYS A 621 -8.43 16.74 -0.34
#